data_AF-A0A961CH98-F1
#
_entry.id   AF-A0A961CH98-F1
#
_cell.length_a   1.000
_cell.length_b   1.000
_cell.length_c   1.000
_cell.angle_alpha   90.00
_cell.angle_beta   90.00
_cell.angle_gamma   90.00
#
_symmetry.space_group_name_H-M   'P 1'
#
loop_
_entity.id
_entity.type
_entity.pdbx_description
1 polymer ?
#
loop_
_entity_poly.entity_id
_entity_poly.type
_entity_poly.pdbx_seq_one_letter_code
_entity_poly.pdbx_strand_id
1 'polypeptide(L)'
;MNRDQLAHVLRAAATIGDDGDIVVLGSQSILGTADADRLPDEATRSVEADVAFVNDPDESKMDRVDGAIGEDSPFHASFGYYGQGVTLETAVLPNGWQDRTIAFDRPDAEPSHARCLEPHDLVIAKLVAGREKDFEFVTALIAADLINIRILLDRVLLLDTPGAVQERVRRSIERCARRAGYG
;
A
#
# COMPACT_ATOMS: atom_id res chain seq x y z
N MET A 1 10.31 -6.12 -2.12
CA MET A 1 10.23 -5.37 -3.38
C MET A 1 10.89 -4.01 -3.19
N ASN A 2 11.53 -3.46 -4.23
CA ASN A 2 12.11 -2.10 -4.25
C ASN A 2 11.43 -1.22 -5.32
N ARG A 3 11.83 0.06 -5.44
CA ARG A 3 11.22 1.01 -6.38
C ARG A 3 11.37 0.61 -7.85
N ASP A 4 12.49 0.01 -8.25
CA ASP A 4 12.69 -0.44 -9.63
C ASP A 4 11.76 -1.60 -9.99
N GLN A 5 11.58 -2.52 -9.05
CA GLN A 5 10.66 -3.64 -9.18
C GLN A 5 9.20 -3.16 -9.23
N LEU A 6 8.83 -2.18 -8.38
CA LEU A 6 7.51 -1.57 -8.42
C LEU A 6 7.27 -0.83 -9.74
N ALA A 7 8.25 -0.07 -10.24
CA ALA A 7 8.15 0.60 -11.56
C ALA A 7 7.91 -0.42 -12.68
N HIS A 8 8.59 -1.57 -12.64
CA HIS A 8 8.37 -2.65 -13.60
C HIS A 8 6.95 -3.23 -13.53
N VAL A 9 6.45 -3.52 -12.31
CA VAL A 9 5.08 -4.01 -12.12
C VAL A 9 4.06 -3.00 -12.63
N LEU A 10 4.22 -1.72 -12.31
CA LEU A 10 3.31 -0.65 -12.70
C LEU A 10 3.26 -0.45 -14.21
N ARG A 11 4.41 -0.46 -14.89
CA ARG A 11 4.49 -0.41 -16.36
C ARG A 11 3.78 -1.59 -16.99
N ALA A 12 4.01 -2.80 -16.47
CA ALA A 12 3.36 -4.01 -16.98
C ALA A 12 1.84 -3.95 -16.77
N ALA A 13 1.40 -3.60 -15.56
CA ALA A 13 -0.01 -3.48 -15.22
C ALA A 13 -0.73 -2.45 -16.08
N ALA A 14 -0.14 -1.26 -16.28
CA ALA A 14 -0.71 -0.24 -17.14
C ALA A 14 -0.87 -0.71 -18.59
N THR A 15 0.11 -1.45 -19.09
CA THR A 15 0.08 -2.05 -20.43
C THR A 15 -1.00 -3.12 -20.56
N ILE A 16 -1.14 -3.99 -19.55
CA ILE A 16 -2.12 -5.10 -19.54
C ILE A 16 -3.54 -4.57 -19.38
N GLY A 17 -3.74 -3.59 -18.50
CA GLY A 17 -5.02 -2.96 -18.24
C GLY A 17 -5.48 -2.02 -19.35
N ASP A 18 -4.56 -1.54 -20.20
CA ASP A 18 -4.76 -0.43 -21.14
C ASP A 18 -5.23 0.84 -20.41
N ASP A 19 -4.64 1.10 -19.23
CA ASP A 19 -5.01 2.20 -18.34
C ASP A 19 -3.83 2.54 -17.41
N GLY A 20 -3.39 3.80 -17.42
CA GLY A 20 -2.32 4.28 -16.55
C GLY A 20 -2.77 4.72 -15.16
N ASP A 21 -4.07 4.93 -14.96
CA ASP A 21 -4.63 5.49 -13.72
C ASP A 21 -4.75 4.40 -12.64
N ILE A 22 -3.61 4.15 -12.01
CA ILE A 22 -3.41 3.09 -11.02
C ILE A 22 -3.31 3.68 -9.61
N VAL A 23 -3.89 2.98 -8.64
CA VAL A 23 -3.61 3.16 -7.21
C VAL A 23 -2.88 1.95 -6.71
N VAL A 24 -1.67 2.15 -6.20
CA VAL A 24 -0.96 1.11 -5.43
C VAL A 24 -1.62 1.06 -4.06
N LEU A 25 -2.05 -0.14 -3.66
CA LEU A 25 -2.56 -0.43 -2.33
C LEU A 25 -1.53 -1.28 -1.57
N GLY A 26 -1.88 -1.65 -0.34
CA GLY A 26 -1.07 -2.56 0.46
C GLY A 26 0.33 -2.04 0.75
N SER A 27 1.21 -2.96 1.16
CA SER A 27 2.50 -2.59 1.77
C SER A 27 3.40 -1.77 0.84
N GLN A 28 3.37 -2.05 -0.47
CA GLN A 28 4.26 -1.42 -1.44
C GLN A 28 3.87 0.01 -1.81
N SER A 29 2.71 0.50 -1.34
CA SER A 29 2.41 1.94 -1.33
C SER A 29 3.50 2.75 -0.61
N ILE A 30 4.17 2.16 0.38
CA ILE A 30 5.23 2.85 1.12
C ILE A 30 6.40 3.28 0.21
N LEU A 31 6.63 2.59 -0.91
CA LEU A 31 7.70 2.91 -1.86
C LEU A 31 7.47 4.23 -2.62
N GLY A 32 6.27 4.80 -2.57
CA GLY A 32 5.97 6.13 -3.10
C GLY A 32 6.45 7.28 -2.22
N THR A 33 6.81 7.02 -0.95
CA THR A 33 7.27 8.09 -0.05
C THR A 33 8.62 8.68 -0.50
N ALA A 34 8.86 9.94 -0.15
CA ALA A 34 10.14 10.61 -0.39
C ALA A 34 11.30 9.91 0.35
N ASP A 35 10.98 9.22 1.45
CA ASP A 35 11.92 8.53 2.32
C ASP A 35 12.09 7.04 1.98
N ALA A 36 11.83 6.66 0.74
CA ALA A 36 11.90 5.26 0.31
C ALA A 36 13.30 4.62 0.51
N ASP A 37 14.36 5.42 0.52
CA ASP A 37 15.75 4.96 0.69
C ASP A 37 16.12 4.61 2.13
N ARG A 38 15.27 4.98 3.11
CA ARG A 38 15.47 4.69 4.54
C ARG A 38 14.43 3.71 5.10
N LEU A 39 13.73 3.00 4.23
CA LEU A 39 12.71 2.06 4.66
C LEU A 39 13.33 0.87 5.42
N PRO A 40 12.71 0.44 6.52
CA PRO A 40 13.15 -0.76 7.23
C PRO A 40 12.82 -2.02 6.40
N ASP A 41 13.56 -3.11 6.64
CA ASP A 41 13.41 -4.36 5.89
C ASP A 41 11.98 -4.92 5.95
N GLU A 42 11.28 -4.74 7.07
CA GLU A 42 9.89 -5.15 7.25
C GLU A 42 8.94 -4.45 6.28
N ALA A 43 9.28 -3.23 5.83
CA ALA A 43 8.48 -2.47 4.88
C ALA A 43 8.66 -2.95 3.43
N THR A 44 9.80 -3.57 3.13
CA THR A 44 10.17 -4.02 1.78
C THR A 44 10.17 -5.54 1.63
N ARG A 45 9.82 -6.31 2.67
CA ARG A 45 9.80 -7.79 2.65
C ARG A 45 8.83 -8.39 1.64
N SER A 46 7.78 -7.67 1.26
CA SER A 46 6.76 -8.20 0.35
C SER A 46 7.28 -8.28 -1.07
N VAL A 47 6.92 -9.35 -1.78
CA VAL A 47 7.23 -9.52 -3.21
C VAL A 47 6.02 -9.21 -4.11
N GLU A 48 4.86 -8.98 -3.51
CA GLU A 48 3.62 -8.58 -4.17
C GLU A 48 3.46 -7.05 -4.14
N ALA A 49 2.93 -6.47 -5.22
CA ALA A 49 2.37 -5.12 -5.24
C ALA A 49 0.88 -5.19 -5.58
N ASP A 50 0.03 -4.65 -4.70
CA ASP A 50 -1.41 -4.60 -4.90
C ASP A 50 -1.74 -3.43 -5.84
N VAL A 51 -2.30 -3.75 -7.01
CA VAL A 51 -2.60 -2.81 -8.09
C VAL A 51 -4.11 -2.69 -8.27
N ALA A 52 -4.65 -1.51 -8.01
CA ALA A 52 -6.03 -1.16 -8.30
C ALA A 52 -6.09 -0.13 -9.44
N PHE A 53 -7.13 -0.20 -10.26
CA PHE A 53 -7.40 0.81 -11.29
C PHE A 53 -8.47 1.77 -10.80
N VAL A 54 -8.32 3.07 -11.10
CA VAL A 54 -9.31 4.09 -10.71
C VAL A 54 -10.64 3.87 -11.44
N ASN A 55 -10.60 3.40 -12.69
CA ASN A 55 -11.77 3.16 -13.52
C ASN A 55 -11.86 1.70 -13.96
N ASP A 56 -12.35 0.82 -13.09
CA ASP A 56 -12.52 -0.62 -13.36
C ASP A 56 -13.81 -1.18 -12.75
N PRO A 57 -14.99 -0.67 -13.17
CA PRO A 57 -16.26 -1.00 -12.52
C PRO A 57 -16.72 -2.46 -12.73
N ASP A 58 -16.17 -3.15 -13.72
CA ASP A 58 -16.43 -4.56 -14.01
C ASP A 58 -15.28 -5.48 -13.59
N GLU A 59 -14.27 -4.92 -12.90
CA GLU A 59 -13.08 -5.63 -12.38
C GLU A 59 -12.25 -6.34 -13.47
N SER A 60 -12.51 -6.07 -14.75
CA SER A 60 -11.86 -6.76 -15.86
C SER A 60 -10.40 -6.37 -16.04
N LYS A 61 -9.96 -5.18 -15.60
CA LYS A 61 -8.56 -4.77 -15.65
C LYS A 61 -7.76 -5.45 -14.54
N MET A 62 -8.28 -5.47 -13.32
CA MET A 62 -7.61 -6.18 -12.22
C MET A 62 -7.47 -7.68 -12.51
N ASP A 63 -8.49 -8.33 -13.06
CA ASP A 63 -8.45 -9.76 -13.40
C ASP A 63 -7.41 -10.06 -14.48
N ARG A 64 -7.28 -9.20 -15.50
CA ARG A 64 -6.25 -9.33 -16.54
C ARG A 64 -4.84 -9.17 -15.97
N VAL A 65 -4.65 -8.19 -15.08
CA VAL A 65 -3.36 -7.98 -14.41
C VAL A 65 -3.00 -9.19 -13.56
N ASP A 66 -3.95 -9.68 -12.74
CA ASP A 66 -3.71 -10.84 -11.88
C ASP A 66 -3.38 -12.10 -12.68
N GLY A 67 -4.13 -12.37 -13.76
CA GLY A 67 -3.87 -13.53 -14.62
C GLY A 67 -2.55 -13.47 -15.38
N ALA A 68 -2.06 -12.27 -15.70
CA ALA A 68 -0.84 -12.09 -16.51
C ALA A 68 0.43 -11.93 -15.68
N ILE A 69 0.36 -11.18 -14.56
CA ILE A 69 1.51 -10.82 -13.73
C ILE A 69 1.29 -11.02 -12.23
N GLY A 70 0.21 -11.69 -11.82
CA GLY A 70 -0.07 -12.05 -10.43
C GLY A 70 0.73 -13.25 -9.92
N GLU A 71 0.31 -13.78 -8.78
CA GLU A 71 0.95 -14.93 -8.14
C GLU A 71 1.01 -16.14 -9.09
N ASP A 72 2.06 -16.95 -8.98
CA ASP A 72 2.34 -18.11 -9.84
C ASP A 72 2.35 -17.90 -11.38
N SER A 73 2.27 -16.65 -11.86
CA SER A 73 2.39 -16.33 -13.28
C SER A 73 3.81 -16.55 -13.83
N PRO A 74 4.00 -16.68 -15.16
CA PRO A 74 5.32 -16.67 -15.77
C PRO A 74 6.13 -15.41 -15.43
N PHE A 75 5.46 -14.28 -15.21
CA PHE A 75 6.10 -13.05 -14.73
C PHE A 75 6.68 -13.26 -13.33
N HIS A 76 5.88 -13.77 -12.39
CA HIS A 76 6.32 -14.06 -11.03
C HIS A 76 7.51 -15.05 -11.03
N ALA A 77 7.40 -16.14 -11.78
CA ALA A 77 8.48 -17.13 -11.90
C ALA A 77 9.77 -16.54 -12.49
N SER A 78 9.66 -15.57 -13.41
CA SER A 78 10.82 -14.96 -14.08
C SER A 78 11.52 -13.90 -13.23
N PHE A 79 10.76 -13.11 -12.46
CA PHE A 79 11.29 -11.93 -11.78
C PHE A 79 11.35 -12.07 -10.25
N GLY A 80 10.63 -13.03 -9.67
CA GLY A 80 10.56 -13.26 -8.22
C GLY A 80 9.72 -12.22 -7.47
N TYR A 81 8.95 -11.40 -8.19
CA TYR A 81 7.97 -10.44 -7.68
C TYR A 81 6.81 -10.33 -8.67
N TYR A 82 5.66 -9.85 -8.21
CA TYR A 82 4.43 -9.87 -8.99
C TYR A 82 3.49 -8.70 -8.67
N GLY A 83 2.56 -8.41 -9.58
CA GLY A 83 1.50 -7.44 -9.41
C GLY A 83 0.17 -8.15 -9.20
N GLN A 84 -0.43 -7.96 -8.03
CA GLN A 84 -1.72 -8.55 -7.68
C GLN A 84 -2.84 -7.56 -8.08
N GLY A 85 -3.73 -7.99 -8.98
CA GLY A 85 -4.93 -7.21 -9.27
C GLY A 85 -5.86 -7.17 -8.06
N VAL A 86 -6.27 -5.97 -7.63
CA VAL A 86 -7.21 -5.79 -6.52
C VAL A 86 -8.21 -4.67 -6.79
N THR A 87 -9.37 -4.73 -6.12
CA THR A 87 -10.34 -3.63 -6.08
C THR A 87 -9.97 -2.59 -5.01
N LEU A 88 -10.36 -1.32 -5.21
CA LEU A 88 -10.23 -0.25 -4.22
C LEU A 88 -10.95 -0.56 -2.91
N GLU A 89 -11.96 -1.43 -2.95
CA GLU A 89 -12.73 -1.86 -1.77
C GLU A 89 -11.95 -2.83 -0.85
N THR A 90 -10.82 -3.38 -1.31
CA THR A 90 -9.99 -4.30 -0.50
C THR A 90 -9.35 -3.63 0.71
N ALA A 91 -9.24 -2.30 0.71
CA ALA A 91 -8.66 -1.52 1.78
C ALA A 91 -9.70 -0.60 2.44
N VAL A 92 -9.85 -0.71 3.75
CA VAL A 92 -10.61 0.26 4.54
C VAL A 92 -9.70 1.46 4.84
N LEU A 93 -9.99 2.59 4.20
CA LEU A 93 -9.16 3.79 4.24
C LEU A 93 -9.88 4.97 4.91
N PRO A 94 -9.14 5.90 5.54
CA PRO A 94 -9.73 7.12 6.10
C PRO A 94 -10.34 8.01 5.01
N ASN A 95 -11.46 8.67 5.30
CA ASN A 95 -12.12 9.57 4.35
C ASN A 95 -11.15 10.64 3.78
N GLY A 96 -11.29 10.92 2.48
CA GLY A 96 -10.43 11.85 1.73
C GLY A 96 -8.99 11.35 1.49
N TRP A 97 -8.74 10.04 1.60
CA TRP A 97 -7.41 9.47 1.31
C TRP A 97 -6.96 9.75 -0.13
N GLN A 98 -7.89 9.83 -1.07
CA GLN A 98 -7.62 10.10 -2.48
C GLN A 98 -6.84 11.40 -2.68
N ASP A 99 -7.20 12.45 -1.92
CA ASP A 99 -6.56 13.78 -1.96
C ASP A 99 -5.14 13.78 -1.39
N ARG A 100 -4.78 12.75 -0.61
CA ARG A 100 -3.50 12.64 0.09
C ARG A 100 -2.51 11.69 -0.57
N THR A 101 -2.95 10.95 -1.59
CA THR A 101 -2.11 10.03 -2.33
C THR A 101 -0.87 10.71 -2.93
N ILE A 102 0.22 9.96 -3.02
CA ILE A 102 1.52 10.43 -3.50
C ILE A 102 1.74 9.88 -4.90
N ALA A 103 2.09 10.73 -5.87
CA ALA A 103 2.41 10.29 -7.22
C ALA A 103 3.71 9.47 -7.23
N PHE A 104 3.70 8.32 -7.90
CA PHE A 104 4.90 7.54 -8.15
C PHE A 104 5.55 8.01 -9.46
N ASP A 105 6.19 9.19 -9.42
CA ASP A 105 6.77 9.84 -10.60
C ASP A 105 8.13 9.22 -10.98
N ARG A 106 8.08 8.27 -11.91
CA ARG A 106 9.23 7.48 -12.39
C ARG A 106 9.12 7.30 -13.91
N PRO A 107 10.06 7.81 -14.71
CA PRO A 107 10.00 7.69 -16.18
C PRO A 107 9.97 6.25 -16.69
N ASP A 108 10.59 5.32 -15.97
CA ASP A 108 10.61 3.90 -16.35
C ASP A 108 9.37 3.12 -15.88
N ALA A 109 8.42 3.77 -15.18
CA ALA A 109 7.10 3.23 -14.89
C ALA A 109 6.07 3.58 -15.99
N GLU A 110 6.41 4.45 -16.95
CA GLU A 110 5.52 4.82 -18.07
C GLU A 110 5.07 3.56 -18.84
N PRO A 111 3.79 3.47 -19.24
CA PRO A 111 2.78 4.55 -19.27
C PRO A 111 1.96 4.72 -17.97
N SER A 112 2.42 4.19 -16.84
CA SER A 112 1.70 4.33 -15.57
C SER A 112 1.70 5.76 -15.02
N HIS A 113 0.55 6.20 -14.51
CA HIS A 113 0.35 7.41 -13.70
C HIS A 113 0.03 7.03 -12.24
N ALA A 114 0.68 5.99 -11.74
CA ALA A 114 0.36 5.40 -10.44
C ALA A 114 0.45 6.37 -9.27
N ARG A 115 -0.47 6.19 -8.32
CA ARG A 115 -0.49 6.89 -7.04
C ARG A 115 -0.40 5.90 -5.91
N CYS A 116 0.48 6.16 -4.95
CA CYS A 116 0.62 5.38 -3.74
C CYS A 116 -0.21 6.01 -2.60
N LEU A 117 -0.68 5.17 -1.68
CA LEU A 117 -1.26 5.68 -0.43
C LEU A 117 -0.23 6.49 0.35
N GLU A 118 -0.71 7.56 1.00
CA GLU A 118 0.07 8.30 1.97
C GLU A 118 0.44 7.36 3.15
N PRO A 119 1.68 7.44 3.70
CA PRO A 119 2.15 6.52 4.73
C PRO A 119 1.21 6.32 5.93
N HIS A 120 0.54 7.36 6.42
CA HIS A 120 -0.38 7.25 7.55
C HIS A 120 -1.68 6.56 7.15
N ASP A 121 -2.24 6.88 5.96
CA ASP A 121 -3.43 6.19 5.44
C ASP A 121 -3.15 4.69 5.20
N LEU A 122 -1.96 4.36 4.67
CA LEU A 122 -1.47 2.99 4.54
C LEU A 122 -1.41 2.28 5.89
N VAL A 123 -0.78 2.90 6.89
CA VAL A 123 -0.67 2.32 8.24
C VAL A 123 -2.05 2.08 8.84
N ILE A 124 -3.00 3.01 8.66
CA ILE A 124 -4.37 2.80 9.12
C ILE A 124 -5.01 1.58 8.44
N ALA A 125 -4.92 1.46 7.11
CA ALA A 125 -5.45 0.30 6.39
C ALA A 125 -4.86 -1.02 6.92
N LYS A 126 -3.54 -1.05 7.19
CA LYS A 126 -2.84 -2.20 7.77
C LYS A 126 -3.34 -2.54 9.18
N LEU A 127 -3.57 -1.54 10.03
CA LEU A 127 -4.09 -1.76 11.37
C LEU A 127 -5.56 -2.18 11.39
N VAL A 128 -6.35 -1.77 10.39
CA VAL A 128 -7.72 -2.26 10.19
C VAL A 128 -7.70 -3.74 9.78
N ALA A 129 -6.83 -4.15 8.85
CA ALA A 129 -6.65 -5.55 8.48
C ALA A 129 -6.15 -6.40 9.67
N GLY A 130 -5.14 -5.91 10.40
CA GLY A 130 -4.72 -6.42 11.70
C GLY A 130 -4.07 -7.81 11.69
N ARG A 131 -3.39 -8.19 10.60
CA ARG A 131 -2.63 -9.44 10.53
C ARG A 131 -1.33 -9.32 11.32
N GLU A 132 -0.74 -10.44 11.72
CA GLU A 132 0.50 -10.44 12.52
C GLU A 132 1.63 -9.64 11.84
N LYS A 133 1.86 -9.89 10.54
CA LYS A 133 2.84 -9.16 9.72
C LYS A 133 2.56 -7.65 9.63
N ASP A 134 1.29 -7.23 9.74
CA ASP A 134 0.93 -5.82 9.67
C ASP A 134 1.43 -5.06 10.91
N PHE A 135 1.43 -5.69 12.10
CA PHE A 135 1.96 -5.06 13.30
C PHE A 135 3.48 -4.90 13.27
N GLU A 136 4.22 -5.86 12.67
CA GLU A 136 5.66 -5.75 12.45
C GLU A 136 5.97 -4.58 11.52
N PHE A 137 5.29 -4.53 10.37
CA PHE A 137 5.39 -3.44 9.39
C PHE A 137 5.15 -2.06 10.03
N VAL A 138 4.03 -1.90 10.75
CA VAL A 138 3.67 -0.61 11.37
C VAL A 138 4.65 -0.22 12.48
N THR A 139 5.09 -1.19 13.30
CA THR A 139 6.07 -0.92 14.36
C THR A 139 7.39 -0.45 13.79
N ALA A 140 7.87 -1.08 12.71
CA ALA A 140 9.11 -0.71 12.04
C ALA A 140 9.03 0.71 11.45
N LEU A 141 7.92 1.08 10.82
CA LEU A 141 7.74 2.43 10.28
C LEU A 141 7.68 3.51 11.38
N ILE A 142 7.06 3.23 12.52
CA ILE A 142 7.08 4.15 13.67
C ILE A 142 8.50 4.27 14.25
N ALA A 143 9.21 3.15 14.41
CA ALA A 143 10.57 3.15 14.93
C ALA A 143 11.57 3.88 14.02
N ALA A 144 11.32 3.88 12.71
CA ALA A 144 12.11 4.60 11.71
C ALA A 144 11.77 6.10 11.60
N ASP A 145 10.88 6.63 12.47
CA ASP A 145 10.39 8.02 12.45
C ASP A 145 9.74 8.42 11.12
N LEU A 146 9.17 7.44 10.40
CA LEU A 146 8.46 7.65 9.13
C LEU A 146 6.98 7.96 9.33
N ILE A 147 6.47 7.73 10.55
CA ILE A 147 5.05 7.81 10.88
C ILE A 147 4.86 8.62 12.16
N ASN A 148 4.06 9.67 12.06
CA ASN A 148 3.67 10.49 13.19
C ASN A 148 2.41 9.91 13.86
N ILE A 149 2.55 9.51 15.12
CA ILE A 149 1.48 8.90 15.92
C ILE A 149 0.25 9.83 16.03
N ARG A 150 0.45 11.16 16.14
CA ARG A 150 -0.67 12.10 16.25
C ARG A 150 -1.51 12.11 14.98
N ILE A 151 -0.84 12.10 13.81
CA ILE A 151 -1.53 12.02 12.52
C ILE A 151 -2.30 10.71 12.41
N LEU A 152 -1.73 9.57 12.85
CA LEU A 152 -2.48 8.30 12.87
C LEU A 152 -3.77 8.40 13.70
N LEU A 153 -3.70 8.98 14.90
CA LEU A 153 -4.87 9.15 15.76
C LEU A 153 -5.93 10.03 15.09
N ASP A 154 -5.52 11.11 14.43
CA ASP A 154 -6.44 11.96 13.66
C ASP A 154 -7.06 11.21 12.48
N ARG A 155 -6.30 10.34 11.80
CA ARG A 155 -6.80 9.50 10.69
C ARG A 155 -7.80 8.44 11.16
N VAL A 156 -7.68 7.89 12.37
CA VAL A 156 -8.67 6.95 12.92
C VAL A 156 -10.06 7.58 12.99
N LEU A 157 -10.14 8.88 13.31
CA LEU A 157 -11.41 9.61 13.40
C LEU A 157 -12.10 9.80 12.04
N LEU A 158 -11.35 9.65 10.94
CA LEU A 158 -11.86 9.75 9.58
C LEU A 158 -12.31 8.41 8.99
N LEU A 159 -12.19 7.30 9.75
CA LEU A 159 -12.67 5.99 9.30
C LEU A 159 -14.19 5.90 9.39
N ASP A 160 -14.83 5.60 8.26
CA ASP A 160 -16.24 5.24 8.22
C ASP A 160 -16.45 3.77 8.65
N THR A 161 -16.22 3.51 9.94
CA THR A 161 -16.33 2.18 10.55
C THR A 161 -16.96 2.27 11.92
N PRO A 162 -17.54 1.18 12.47
CA PRO A 162 -18.06 1.17 13.82
C PRO A 162 -17.00 1.60 14.86
N GLY A 163 -17.42 2.34 15.89
CA GLY A 163 -16.51 2.86 16.92
C GLY A 163 -15.66 1.78 17.62
N ALA A 164 -16.13 0.54 17.68
CA ALA A 164 -15.35 -0.60 18.18
C ALA A 164 -14.11 -0.91 17.31
N VAL A 165 -14.22 -0.74 15.99
CA VAL A 165 -13.10 -0.89 15.05
C VAL A 165 -12.10 0.24 15.25
N GLN A 166 -12.57 1.49 15.32
CA GLN A 166 -11.74 2.66 15.60
C GLN A 166 -10.96 2.51 16.91
N GLU A 167 -11.63 2.08 17.99
CA GLU A 167 -11.00 1.86 19.30
C GLU A 167 -9.98 0.71 19.30
N ARG A 168 -10.23 -0.36 18.52
CA ARG A 168 -9.25 -1.44 18.30
C ARG A 168 -8.02 -0.92 17.56
N VAL A 169 -8.20 -0.10 16.52
CA VAL A 169 -7.09 0.51 15.77
C VAL A 169 -6.30 1.45 16.67
N ARG A 170 -6.96 2.32 17.45
CA ARG A 170 -6.33 3.21 18.43
C ARG A 170 -5.44 2.45 19.42
N ARG A 171 -5.97 1.38 20.03
CA ARG A 171 -5.17 0.51 20.93
C ARG A 171 -4.01 -0.18 20.22
N SER A 172 -4.16 -0.50 18.94
CA SER A 172 -3.09 -1.08 18.14
C SER A 172 -1.98 -0.07 17.84
N ILE A 173 -2.33 1.19 17.56
CA ILE A 173 -1.36 2.31 17.41
C ILE A 173 -0.54 2.44 18.69
N GLU A 174 -1.19 2.54 19.86
CA GLU A 174 -0.51 2.67 21.15
C GLU A 174 0.42 1.47 21.44
N ARG A 175 -0.01 0.26 21.06
CA ARG A 175 0.81 -0.95 21.22
C ARG A 175 2.05 -0.92 20.32
N CYS A 176 1.89 -0.54 19.05
CA CYS A 176 3.02 -0.42 18.12
C CYS A 176 3.97 0.70 18.56
N ALA A 177 3.45 1.85 19.00
CA ALA A 177 4.25 2.96 19.53
C ALA A 177 5.11 2.53 20.72
N ARG A 178 4.54 1.83 21.71
CA ARG A 178 5.29 1.30 22.86
C ARG A 178 6.39 0.32 22.42
N ARG A 179 6.10 -0.55 21.45
CA ARG A 179 7.10 -1.49 20.89
C ARG A 179 8.22 -0.77 20.15
N ALA A 180 7.92 0.35 19.49
CA ALA A 180 8.89 1.21 18.81
C ALA A 180 9.69 2.11 19.77
N GLY A 181 9.47 2.03 21.09
CA GLY A 181 10.19 2.84 22.09
C GLY A 181 9.57 4.21 22.38
N TYR A 182 8.38 4.48 21.85
CA TYR A 182 7.59 5.68 22.16
C TYR A 182 6.58 5.32 23.27
N GLY A 183 6.90 5.69 24.51
CA GLY A 183 6.10 5.38 25.70
C GLY A 183 6.22 6.43 26.78
#